data_AF-A0A9P8JKV6-F1
#
_entry.id   AF-A0A9P8JKV6-F1
#
_cell.length_a   1.000
_cell.length_b   1.000
_cell.length_c   1.000
_cell.angle_alpha   90.00
_cell.angle_beta   90.00
_cell.angle_gamma   90.00
#
_symmetry.space_group_name_H-M   'P 1'
#
loop_
_entity.id
_entity.type
_entity.pdbx_description
1 polymer ?
#
loop_
_entity_poly.entity_id
_entity_poly.type
_entity_poly.pdbx_seq_one_letter_code
_entity_poly.pdbx_strand_id
1 'polypeptide(L)'
;MLSASLLSIAALTVPSVLAASLRDQLPGVPAGWSVSGTPDASQSITLKLAVKQQNIDQLEGLLKSVSDPSSPNYGKYYTADQVNALFGPSTGSVDAVTSWAKS
;
A
#
# COMPACT_ATOMS: atom_id res chain seq x y z
N MET A 1 -53.77 -25.67 13.09
CA MET A 1 -52.64 -26.29 12.38
C MET A 1 -51.55 -25.23 12.28
N LEU A 2 -50.40 -25.43 12.95
CA LEU A 2 -49.32 -24.44 13.07
C LEU A 2 -48.60 -24.28 11.73
N SER A 3 -48.54 -23.07 11.18
CA SER A 3 -47.58 -22.72 10.14
C SER A 3 -46.42 -21.95 10.78
N ALA A 4 -45.28 -22.60 10.89
CA ALA A 4 -44.02 -21.98 11.26
C ALA A 4 -43.36 -21.40 9.99
N SER A 5 -43.30 -20.07 9.88
CA SER A 5 -42.53 -19.42 8.82
C SER A 5 -41.12 -19.11 9.32
N LEU A 6 -40.14 -19.83 8.78
CA LEU A 6 -38.72 -19.55 8.94
C LEU A 6 -38.36 -18.26 8.16
N LEU A 7 -37.94 -17.22 8.87
CA LEU A 7 -37.37 -16.02 8.24
C LEU A 7 -35.90 -16.31 7.89
N SER A 8 -35.63 -16.43 6.59
CA SER A 8 -34.26 -16.55 6.06
C SER A 8 -33.66 -15.14 5.94
N ILE A 9 -32.60 -14.85 6.68
CA ILE A 9 -31.86 -13.58 6.59
C ILE A 9 -30.80 -13.75 5.52
N ALA A 10 -31.01 -13.10 4.36
CA ALA A 10 -29.97 -12.95 3.34
C ALA A 10 -28.98 -11.86 3.81
N ALA A 11 -27.76 -12.26 4.13
CA ALA A 11 -26.67 -11.33 4.40
C ALA A 11 -26.22 -10.69 3.07
N LEU A 12 -26.56 -9.42 2.86
CA LEU A 12 -25.99 -8.62 1.77
C LEU A 12 -24.51 -8.38 2.07
N THR A 13 -23.63 -9.08 1.38
CA THR A 13 -22.21 -8.74 1.34
C THR A 13 -22.06 -7.51 0.44
N VAL A 14 -21.76 -6.35 1.03
CA VAL A 14 -21.40 -5.16 0.25
C VAL A 14 -19.96 -5.35 -0.20
N PRO A 15 -19.66 -5.49 -1.51
CA PRO A 15 -18.30 -5.49 -1.97
C PRO A 15 -17.69 -4.13 -1.62
N SER A 16 -16.66 -4.14 -0.77
CA SER A 16 -15.86 -2.94 -0.52
C SER A 16 -15.08 -2.63 -1.78
N VAL A 17 -15.58 -1.68 -2.58
CA VAL A 17 -14.80 -1.08 -3.66
C VAL A 17 -13.72 -0.25 -2.96
N LEU A 18 -12.47 -0.70 -3.05
CA LEU A 18 -11.31 0.12 -2.72
C LEU A 18 -11.27 1.29 -3.72
N ALA A 19 -11.93 2.39 -3.37
CA ALA A 19 -11.83 3.61 -4.15
C ALA A 19 -10.38 4.10 -4.06
N ALA A 20 -9.67 4.07 -5.20
CA ALA A 20 -8.36 4.67 -5.30
C ALA A 20 -8.52 6.18 -5.11
N SER A 21 -8.02 6.71 -3.99
CA SER A 21 -7.93 8.15 -3.78
C SER A 21 -6.66 8.68 -4.45
N LEU A 22 -6.79 9.70 -5.29
CA LEU A 22 -5.63 10.47 -5.75
C LEU A 22 -4.89 10.99 -4.51
N ARG A 23 -3.64 10.55 -4.31
CA ARG A 23 -2.87 10.94 -3.14
C ARG A 23 -2.21 12.29 -3.34
N ASP A 24 -1.43 12.42 -4.41
CA ASP A 24 -0.73 13.64 -4.80
C ASP A 24 -0.68 13.72 -6.32
N GLN A 25 -0.81 14.93 -6.85
CA GLN A 25 -0.60 15.24 -8.26
C GLN A 25 0.18 16.55 -8.34
N LEU A 26 1.05 16.67 -9.34
CA LEU A 26 1.66 17.96 -9.65
C LEU A 26 0.55 18.97 -10.04
N PRO A 27 0.58 20.20 -9.49
CA PRO A 27 -0.47 21.20 -9.74
C PRO A 27 -0.45 21.74 -11.19
N GLY A 28 0.59 21.44 -11.95
CA GLY A 28 0.75 21.82 -13.34
C GLY A 28 2.15 21.52 -13.85
N VAL A 29 2.45 22.03 -15.04
CA VAL A 29 3.80 21.97 -15.62
C VAL A 29 4.74 22.88 -14.82
N PRO A 30 5.86 22.38 -14.28
CA PRO A 30 6.79 23.20 -13.50
C PRO A 30 7.38 24.37 -14.29
N ALA A 31 7.84 25.41 -13.58
CA ALA A 31 8.51 26.55 -14.21
C ALA A 31 9.74 26.11 -15.02
N GLY A 32 9.87 26.62 -16.24
CA GLY A 32 10.94 26.24 -17.17
C GLY A 32 10.67 24.95 -17.98
N TRP A 33 9.52 24.30 -17.77
CA TRP A 33 9.10 23.14 -18.56
C TRP A 33 7.96 23.50 -19.50
N SER A 34 7.87 22.77 -20.61
CA SER A 34 6.75 22.84 -21.55
C SER A 34 6.38 21.44 -22.01
N VAL A 35 5.11 21.23 -22.35
CA VAL A 35 4.66 19.97 -22.95
C VAL A 35 5.32 19.83 -24.33
N SER A 36 6.09 18.76 -24.53
CA SER A 36 6.80 18.50 -25.79
C SER A 36 5.98 17.73 -26.82
N GLY A 37 4.89 17.08 -26.40
CA GLY A 37 4.01 16.29 -27.26
C GLY A 37 3.63 14.95 -26.63
N THR A 38 2.88 14.13 -27.37
CA THR A 38 2.53 12.77 -26.97
C THR A 38 3.68 11.81 -27.32
N PRO A 39 4.18 11.00 -26.38
CA PRO A 39 5.17 9.96 -26.68
C PRO A 39 4.65 8.95 -27.71
N ASP A 40 5.56 8.30 -28.44
CA ASP A 40 5.20 7.20 -29.33
C ASP A 40 4.59 6.03 -28.52
N ALA A 41 3.58 5.35 -29.08
CA ALA A 41 2.90 4.25 -28.41
C ALA A 41 3.83 3.05 -28.11
N SER A 42 4.92 2.90 -28.86
CA SER A 42 5.94 1.88 -28.66
C SER A 42 7.04 2.29 -27.68
N GLN A 43 7.02 3.53 -27.16
CA GLN A 43 8.02 4.00 -26.22
C GLN A 43 7.87 3.31 -24.85
N SER A 44 8.87 2.53 -24.47
CA SER A 44 8.93 1.91 -23.15
C SER A 44 9.10 2.95 -22.05
N ILE A 45 8.34 2.76 -20.96
CA ILE A 45 8.48 3.52 -19.71
C ILE A 45 8.75 2.58 -18.55
N THR A 46 9.47 3.05 -17.53
CA THR A 46 9.69 2.30 -16.29
C THR A 46 8.84 2.91 -15.18
N LEU A 47 7.91 2.13 -14.65
CA LEU A 47 7.06 2.53 -13.51
C LEU A 47 7.53 1.82 -12.25
N LYS A 48 7.46 2.52 -11.11
CA LYS A 48 7.69 1.93 -9.78
C LYS A 48 6.36 1.87 -9.04
N LEU A 49 5.96 0.66 -8.65
CA LEU A 49 4.73 0.41 -7.92
C LEU A 49 5.07 0.17 -6.43
N ALA A 50 4.58 1.03 -5.55
CA ALA A 50 4.72 0.85 -4.11
C ALA A 50 3.59 -0.07 -3.60
N VAL A 51 3.95 -1.28 -3.16
CA VAL A 51 3.01 -2.28 -2.63
C VAL A 51 2.75 -2.03 -1.14
N LYS A 52 1.55 -2.37 -0.67
CA LYS A 52 1.14 -2.21 0.73
C LYS A 52 2.14 -2.91 1.67
N GLN A 53 2.71 -2.12 2.57
CA GLN A 53 3.62 -2.57 3.62
C GLN A 53 2.86 -3.19 4.80
N GLN A 54 3.52 -4.09 5.52
CA GLN A 54 3.00 -4.72 6.73
C GLN A 54 3.43 -3.93 7.99
N ASN A 55 2.71 -4.13 9.09
CA ASN A 55 3.06 -3.64 10.44
C ASN A 55 3.38 -2.13 10.54
N ILE A 56 2.86 -1.29 9.64
CA ILE A 56 3.13 0.16 9.65
C ILE A 56 2.60 0.84 10.93
N ASP A 57 1.58 0.26 11.56
CA ASP A 57 1.09 0.67 12.88
C ASP A 57 2.17 0.59 13.98
N GLN A 58 3.18 -0.26 13.82
CA GLN A 58 4.27 -0.45 14.79
C GLN A 58 5.47 0.47 14.51
N LEU A 59 5.53 1.08 13.33
CA LEU A 59 6.71 1.80 12.85
C LEU A 59 7.16 2.90 13.81
N GLU A 60 6.22 3.74 14.26
CA GLU A 60 6.50 4.86 15.16
C GLU A 60 7.04 4.38 16.51
N GLY A 61 6.42 3.34 17.09
CA GLY A 61 6.84 2.77 18.37
C GLY A 61 8.24 2.16 18.32
N LEU A 62 8.53 1.39 17.27
CA LEU A 62 9.85 0.77 17.09
C LEU A 62 10.93 1.82 16.81
N LEU A 63 10.63 2.82 15.97
CA LEU A 63 11.54 3.93 15.70
C LEU A 63 11.87 4.71 16.98
N LYS A 64 10.84 5.06 17.77
CA LYS A 64 11.03 5.76 19.04
C LYS A 64 11.87 4.94 20.02
N SER A 65 11.61 3.62 20.11
CA SER A 65 12.36 2.72 20.98
C SER A 65 13.87 2.72 20.71
N VAL A 66 14.30 2.82 19.45
CA VAL A 66 15.73 2.81 19.10
C VAL A 66 16.37 4.20 19.09
N SER A 67 15.56 5.26 19.04
CA SER A 67 16.02 6.65 18.95
C SER A 67 15.90 7.47 20.23
N ASP A 68 15.14 7.02 21.23
CA ASP A 68 15.01 7.69 22.54
C ASP A 68 16.20 7.34 23.45
N PRO A 69 17.02 8.30 23.90
CA PRO A 69 18.14 8.07 24.81
C PRO A 69 17.78 7.41 26.15
N SER A 70 16.52 7.54 26.57
CA SER A 70 16.00 6.95 27.81
C SER A 70 15.59 5.48 27.63
N SER A 71 15.51 5.01 26.38
CA SER A 71 15.11 3.64 26.05
C SER A 71 16.25 2.65 26.26
N PRO A 72 15.98 1.44 26.80
CA PRO A 72 16.98 0.37 26.86
C PRO A 72 17.41 -0.14 25.47
N ASN A 73 16.70 0.26 24.40
CA ASN A 73 17.01 -0.08 23.02
C ASN A 73 17.70 1.06 22.26
N TYR A 74 18.04 2.16 22.93
CA TYR A 74 18.73 3.28 22.29
C TYR A 74 19.98 2.82 21.53
N GLY A 75 20.12 3.27 20.28
CA GLY A 75 21.25 2.94 19.40
C GLY A 75 21.23 1.52 18.82
N LYS A 76 20.27 0.66 19.18
CA LYS A 76 20.10 -0.68 18.62
C LYS A 76 19.27 -0.64 17.33
N TYR A 77 19.82 0.02 16.30
CA TYR A 77 19.14 0.18 15.01
C TYR A 77 18.98 -1.15 14.27
N TYR A 78 17.93 -1.22 13.45
CA TYR A 78 17.64 -2.36 12.60
C TYR A 78 18.51 -2.36 11.34
N THR A 79 18.90 -3.54 10.87
CA THR A 79 19.48 -3.70 9.54
C THR A 79 18.38 -3.57 8.47
N ALA A 80 18.79 -3.35 7.21
CA ALA A 80 17.85 -3.32 6.09
C ALA A 80 17.01 -4.61 5.99
N ASP A 81 17.62 -5.77 6.24
CA ASP A 81 16.91 -7.06 6.21
C ASP A 81 15.88 -7.18 7.33
N GLN A 82 16.20 -6.68 8.53
CA GLN A 82 15.25 -6.65 9.64
C GLN A 82 14.07 -5.70 9.35
N VAL A 83 14.34 -4.53 8.76
CA VAL A 83 13.29 -3.60 8.31
C VAL A 83 12.41 -4.25 7.25
N ASN A 84 13.02 -4.92 6.26
CA ASN A 84 12.28 -5.63 5.21
C ASN A 84 11.45 -6.79 5.76
N ALA A 85 11.95 -7.52 6.75
CA ALA A 85 11.20 -8.59 7.40
C ALA A 85 9.99 -8.08 8.20
N LEU A 86 10.11 -6.90 8.82
CA LEU A 86 9.04 -6.29 9.61
C LEU A 86 8.00 -5.57 8.75
N PHE A 87 8.44 -4.78 7.77
CA PHE A 87 7.57 -3.84 7.05
C PHE A 87 7.39 -4.19 5.57
N GLY A 88 8.11 -5.19 5.06
CA GLY A 88 7.99 -5.63 3.68
C GLY A 88 6.57 -6.05 3.33
N PRO A 89 6.14 -5.91 2.07
CA PRO A 89 4.85 -6.43 1.62
C PRO A 89 4.75 -7.95 1.82
N SER A 90 3.53 -8.46 2.02
CA SER A 90 3.33 -9.91 2.04
C SER A 90 3.50 -10.48 0.63
N THR A 91 3.95 -11.74 0.53
CA THR A 91 4.10 -12.45 -0.75
C THR A 91 2.79 -12.39 -1.57
N GLY A 92 1.64 -12.62 -0.93
CA GLY A 92 0.35 -12.52 -1.60
C GLY A 92 0.01 -11.12 -2.13
N SER A 93 0.45 -10.05 -1.47
CA SER A 93 0.26 -8.69 -1.98
C SER A 93 1.14 -8.42 -3.21
N VAL A 94 2.38 -8.91 -3.18
CA VAL A 94 3.30 -8.82 -4.32
C VAL A 94 2.76 -9.60 -5.52
N ASP A 95 2.29 -10.82 -5.29
CA ASP A 95 1.73 -11.68 -6.33
C ASP A 95 0.46 -11.08 -6.96
N ALA A 96 -0.41 -10.48 -6.14
CA ALA A 96 -1.62 -9.82 -6.62
C ALA A 96 -1.29 -8.62 -7.53
N VAL A 97 -0.39 -7.74 -7.09
CA VAL A 97 0.04 -6.58 -7.91
C VAL A 97 0.78 -7.02 -9.16
N THR A 98 1.60 -8.07 -9.07
CA THR A 98 2.34 -8.61 -10.22
C THR A 98 1.41 -9.23 -11.25
N SER A 99 0.39 -9.96 -10.81
CA SER A 99 -0.64 -10.54 -11.68
C SER A 99 -1.43 -9.46 -12.40
N TRP A 100 -1.84 -8.41 -11.68
CA TRP A 100 -2.52 -7.25 -12.26
C TRP A 100 -1.64 -6.48 -13.25
N ALA A 101 -0.35 -6.31 -12.97
CA ALA A 101 0.54 -5.59 -13.88
C ALA A 101 0.82 -6.35 -15.20
N LYS A 102 0.48 -7.64 -15.26
CA LYS A 102 0.63 -8.50 -16.45
C LYS A 102 -0.67 -8.73 -17.22
N SER A 103 -1.82 -8.35 -16.65
CA SER A 103 -3.14 -8.49 -17.30
C SER A 103 -3.41 -7.34 -18.25
#